data_AF-A0A1X3HFL6-F1
#
_entry.id   AF-A0A1X3HFL6-F1
#
_cell.length_a   1.000
_cell.length_b   1.000
_cell.length_c   1.000
_cell.angle_alpha   90.00
_cell.angle_beta   90.00
_cell.angle_gamma   90.00
#
_symmetry.space_group_name_H-M   'P 1'
#
loop_
_entity.id
_entity.type
_entity.pdbx_description
1 polymer ?
#
loop_
_entity_poly.entity_id
_entity_poly.type
_entity_poly.pdbx_seq_one_letter_code
_entity_poly.pdbx_strand_id
1 'polypeptide(L)' 'MQIKLPETDLKSAQSLLTIELKDGSGQHVGQYFFGKGHGRTVFLFGKYKGAFKTHAECQAFVDGVLAVLFP' A
#
# COMPACT_ATOMS: atom_id res chain seq x y z
N MET A 1 1.54 3.53 15.39
CA MET A 1 0.75 3.88 14.19
C MET A 1 0.43 2.60 13.42
N GLN A 2 -0.78 2.41 12.89
CA GLN A 2 -1.10 1.23 12.07
C GLN A 2 -1.73 1.66 10.74
N ILE A 3 -1.21 1.13 9.65
CA ILE A 3 -1.76 1.27 8.30
C ILE A 3 -2.09 -0.14 7.82
N LYS A 4 -3.36 -0.44 7.59
CA LYS A 4 -3.80 -1.70 7.00
C LYS A 4 -4.04 -1.48 5.52
N LEU A 5 -3.35 -2.25 4.67
CA LEU A 5 -3.69 -2.27 3.26
C LEU A 5 -5.03 -2.97 3.07
N PRO A 6 -5.94 -2.45 2.25
CA PRO A 6 -7.16 -3.16 1.90
C PRO A 6 -6.80 -4.43 1.12
N GLU A 7 -7.52 -5.52 1.37
CA GLU A 7 -7.43 -6.71 0.53
C GLU A 7 -7.94 -6.36 -0.87
N THR A 8 -7.09 -6.55 -1.87
CA THR A 8 -7.43 -6.23 -3.26
C THR A 8 -7.26 -7.45 -4.15
N ASP A 9 -8.34 -7.78 -4.85
CA ASP A 9 -8.34 -8.81 -5.87
C ASP A 9 -7.82 -8.22 -7.19
N LEU A 10 -6.68 -8.73 -7.65
CA LEU A 10 -6.08 -8.33 -8.92
C LEU A 10 -6.88 -8.84 -10.12
N LYS A 11 -7.73 -9.86 -9.95
CA LYS A 11 -8.54 -10.42 -11.04
C LYS A 11 -9.75 -9.55 -11.37
N SER A 12 -10.30 -8.85 -10.39
CA SER A 12 -11.42 -7.93 -10.57
C SER A 12 -10.99 -6.55 -11.10
N ALA A 13 -9.72 -6.18 -10.93
CA ALA A 13 -9.14 -4.96 -11.47
C ALA A 13 -8.84 -5.08 -12.98
N GLN A 14 -9.79 -4.68 -13.82
CA GLN A 14 -9.61 -4.60 -15.29
C GLN A 14 -8.62 -3.49 -15.71
N SER A 15 -8.39 -2.51 -14.84
CA SER A 15 -7.49 -1.37 -15.03
C SER A 15 -6.64 -1.12 -13.76
N LEU A 16 -5.69 -0.18 -13.84
CA LEU A 16 -4.95 0.26 -12.66
C LEU A 16 -5.89 1.00 -11.70
N LEU A 17 -6.10 0.43 -10.52
CA LEU A 17 -6.87 1.02 -9.43
C LEU A 17 -5.93 1.63 -8.40
N THR A 18 -6.41 2.71 -7.78
CA THR A 18 -5.68 3.43 -6.73
C THR A 18 -6.58 3.58 -5.53
N ILE A 19 -6.05 3.30 -4.35
CA ILE A 19 -6.72 3.55 -3.06
C ILE A 19 -5.85 4.50 -2.24
N GLU A 20 -6.47 5.53 -1.68
CA GLU A 20 -5.81 6.37 -0.69
C GLU A 20 -5.63 5.61 0.61
N LEU A 21 -4.41 5.61 1.13
CA LEU A 21 -4.09 5.08 2.44
C LEU A 21 -4.19 6.19 3.46
N LYS A 22 -4.97 5.93 4.52
CA LYS A 22 -5.11 6.79 5.68
C LYS A 22 -4.63 6.04 6.92
N ASP A 23 -4.10 6.77 7.87
CA ASP A 23 -3.78 6.21 9.19
C ASP A 23 -5.02 6.13 10.09
N GLY A 24 -4.83 5.64 11.32
CA GLY A 24 -5.89 5.53 12.31
C GLY A 24 -6.52 6.86 12.76
N SER A 25 -5.90 8.00 12.45
CA SER A 25 -6.46 9.34 12.70
C SER A 25 -7.24 9.89 11.50
N GLY A 26 -7.25 9.17 10.38
CA GLY A 26 -7.83 9.61 9.11
C GLY A 26 -6.90 10.48 8.27
N GLN A 27 -5.64 10.69 8.70
CA GLN A 27 -4.66 11.48 7.96
C GLN A 27 -4.20 10.69 6.72
N HIS A 28 -4.10 11.38 5.58
CA HIS A 28 -3.55 10.79 4.37
C HIS A 28 -2.06 10.50 4.54
N VAL A 29 -1.67 9.25 4.30
CA VAL A 29 -0.30 8.76 4.47
C VAL A 29 0.28 8.17 3.19
N GLY A 30 -0.54 7.95 2.16
CA GLY A 30 -0.04 7.40 0.92
C GLY A 30 -1.10 6.88 -0.02
N GLN A 31 -0.65 6.12 -1.00
CA GLN A 31 -1.48 5.54 -2.06
C GLN A 31 -1.07 4.11 -2.33
N TYR A 32 -2.06 3.27 -2.60
CA TYR A 32 -1.89 1.88 -2.98
C TYR A 32 -2.46 1.65 -4.38
N PHE A 33 -1.57 1.26 -5.29
CA PHE A 33 -1.89 0.99 -6.69
C PHE A 33 -1.92 -0.51 -6.93
N PHE A 34 -2.91 -0.99 -7.65
CA PHE A 34 -3.00 -2.40 -8.02
C PHE A 34 -3.77 -2.58 -9.32
N GLY A 35 -3.39 -3.56 -10.11
CA GLY A 35 -4.07 -3.85 -11.36
C GLY A 35 -3.56 -5.09 -12.06
N LYS A 36 -4.41 -5.72 -12.87
CA LYS A 36 -4.00 -6.85 -13.70
C LYS A 36 -2.87 -6.42 -14.65
N GLY A 37 -1.79 -7.18 -14.68
CA GLY A 37 -0.58 -6.88 -15.47
C GLY A 37 0.35 -5.80 -14.89
N HIS A 38 -0.08 -5.04 -13.88
CA HIS A 38 0.69 -3.96 -13.26
C HIS A 38 1.21 -4.33 -11.86
N GLY A 39 0.72 -5.43 -11.28
CA GLY A 39 1.11 -5.88 -9.95
C GLY A 39 0.51 -5.01 -8.85
N ARG A 40 1.25 -4.83 -7.75
CA ARG A 40 0.87 -4.01 -6.60
C ARG A 40 1.99 -3.04 -6.27
N THR A 41 1.68 -1.78 -6.02
CA THR A 41 2.66 -0.76 -5.64
C THR A 41 2.14 0.04 -4.46
N VAL A 42 2.94 0.16 -3.41
CA VAL A 42 2.67 0.99 -2.24
C VAL A 42 3.53 2.24 -2.31
N PHE A 43 2.91 3.40 -2.13
CA PHE A 43 3.59 4.69 -2.00
C PHE A 43 3.21 5.30 -0.65
N LEU A 44 4.19 5.58 0.21
CA LEU A 44 3.97 6.11 1.56
C LEU A 44 4.78 7.38 1.80
N PHE A 45 4.17 8.34 2.49
CA PHE A 45 4.79 9.57 3.00
C PHE A 45 5.56 10.37 1.94
N GLY A 46 5.15 10.29 0.67
CA GLY A 46 5.80 11.00 -0.44
C GLY A 46 7.21 10.52 -0.82
N LYS A 47 7.77 9.53 -0.10
CA LYS A 47 9.20 9.15 -0.23
C LYS A 47 9.46 7.65 -0.29
N TYR A 48 8.60 6.83 0.31
CA TYR A 48 8.76 5.38 0.30
C TYR A 48 7.91 4.76 -0.79
N LYS A 49 8.55 4.01 -1.70
CA LYS A 49 7.87 3.31 -2.79
C LYS A 49 8.35 1.87 -2.87
N GLY A 50 7.41 0.92 -2.96
CA GLY A 50 7.73 -0.48 -3.19
C GLY A 50 6.72 -1.14 -4.11
N ALA A 51 7.20 -1.96 -5.04
CA ALA A 51 6.36 -2.74 -5.97
C ALA A 51 6.52 -4.24 -5.66
N PHE A 52 5.39 -4.95 -5.55
CA PHE A 52 5.32 -6.30 -5.02
C PHE A 52 4.31 -7.16 -5.77
N LYS A 53 4.44 -8.48 -5.64
CA LYS A 53 3.54 -9.44 -6.30
C LYS A 53 2.37 -9.78 -5.40
N THR A 54 2.62 -9.93 -4.10
CA THR A 54 1.62 -10.39 -3.13
C THR A 54 1.17 -9.26 -2.20
N HIS A 55 -0.04 -9.39 -1.65
CA HIS A 55 -0.53 -8.47 -0.63
C HIS A 55 0.31 -8.54 0.65
N ALA A 56 0.78 -9.74 1.02
CA ALA A 56 1.64 -9.95 2.18
C ALA A 56 2.97 -9.19 2.08
N GLU A 57 3.62 -9.18 0.91
CA GLU A 57 4.82 -8.38 0.67
C GLU A 57 4.54 -6.87 0.78
N CYS A 58 3.40 -6.40 0.28
CA CYS A 58 3.00 -5.00 0.44
C CYS A 58 2.82 -4.63 1.92
N GLN A 59 2.17 -5.49 2.71
CA GLN A 59 1.96 -5.24 4.14
C GLN A 59 3.28 -5.26 4.90
N ALA A 60 4.16 -6.23 4.63
CA ALA A 60 5.48 -6.29 5.23
C ALA A 60 6.33 -5.04 4.95
N PHE A 61 6.22 -4.48 3.74
CA PHE A 61 6.87 -3.20 3.41
C PHE A 61 6.31 -2.03 4.21
N VAL A 62 4.99 -1.92 4.32
CA VAL A 62 4.33 -0.88 5.14
C VAL A 62 4.79 -1.00 6.59
N ASP A 63 4.76 -2.19 7.15
CA ASP A 63 5.17 -2.46 8.54
C ASP A 63 6.64 -2.10 8.76
N GLY A 64 7.52 -2.44 7.82
CA GLY A 64 8.94 -2.08 7.86
C GLY A 64 9.18 -0.56 7.81
N VAL A 65 8.48 0.17 6.94
CA VAL A 65 8.55 1.63 6.87
C VAL A 65 8.06 2.26 8.18
N LEU A 66 6.95 1.77 8.72
CA LEU A 66 6.39 2.26 9.99
C LEU A 66 7.33 2.01 11.16
N ALA A 67 7.97 0.84 11.24
CA ALA A 67 8.92 0.51 12.30
C ALA A 67 10.16 1.43 12.30
N VAL A 68 10.60 1.92 11.14
CA VAL A 68 11.72 2.88 11.04
C VAL A 68 11.29 4.30 11.42
N LEU A 69 10.08 4.72 11.03
CA LEU A 69 9.61 6.09 11.25
C LEU A 69 9.03 6.31 12.66
N PHE A 70 8.43 5.27 13.24
CA PHE A 70 7.68 5.33 14.48
C PHE A 70 8.06 4.14 15.39
N PRO A 71 9.28 4.14 15.94
CA PRO A 71 9.76 3.10 16.85
C PRO A 71 8.98 3.05 18.18
#